data_AF-A0A6N7WH47-F1
#
_entry.id   AF-A0A6N7WH47-F1
#
_cell.length_a   1.000
_cell.length_b   1.000
_cell.length_c   1.000
_cell.angle_alpha   90.00
_cell.angle_beta   90.00
_cell.angle_gamma   90.00
#
_symmetry.space_group_name_H-M   'P 1'
#
loop_
_entity.id
_entity.type
_entity.pdbx_description
1 polymer ?
#
loop_
_entity_poly.entity_id
_entity_poly.type
_entity_poly.pdbx_seq_one_letter_code
_entity_poly.pdbx_strand_id
1 'polypeptide(L)'
;MLPSGGDYFRLTSASENQMYDSWQVVSKDGTESLVTFIQVKGRTGQRSRRIFLRGLHPDKKYRIEGEDGVFGGDTLMYAGLQVAGMWGDFQGKLIHLVQV
;
A
#
# COMPACT_ATOMS: atom_id res chain seq x y z
N MET A 1 11.56 -5.15 -8.96
CA MET A 1 12.23 -5.77 -7.79
C MET A 1 12.94 -4.64 -7.08
N LEU A 2 12.44 -4.20 -5.92
CA LEU A 2 13.04 -3.07 -5.20
C LEU A 2 14.47 -3.42 -4.76
N PRO A 3 15.43 -2.48 -4.83
CA PRO A 3 16.80 -2.75 -4.44
C PRO A 3 16.90 -2.96 -2.92
N SER A 4 17.83 -3.82 -2.51
CA SER A 4 18.28 -4.02 -1.13
C SER A 4 18.81 -2.69 -0.57
N GLY A 5 17.92 -1.88 0.00
CA GLY A 5 18.26 -0.53 0.50
C GLY A 5 17.10 0.44 0.64
N GLY A 6 15.88 0.08 0.25
CA GLY A 6 14.70 0.92 0.50
C GLY A 6 14.35 1.08 1.99
N ASP A 7 13.65 2.16 2.30
CA ASP A 7 13.12 2.42 3.65
C ASP A 7 11.87 1.59 3.91
N TYR A 8 11.88 0.86 5.02
CA TYR A 8 10.77 -0.01 5.44
C TYR A 8 9.82 0.76 6.37
N PHE A 9 8.53 0.72 6.03
CA PHE A 9 7.48 1.32 6.85
C PHE A 9 6.40 0.28 7.17
N ARG A 10 6.13 0.07 8.46
CA ARG A 10 4.90 -0.60 8.88
C ARG A 10 3.75 0.42 8.82
N LEU A 11 2.72 0.09 8.04
CA LEU A 11 1.58 0.97 7.79
C LEU A 11 0.42 0.66 8.74
N THR A 12 0.18 -0.62 9.00
CA THR A 12 -0.87 -1.07 9.91
C THR A 12 -0.53 -2.44 10.46
N SER A 13 -0.78 -2.68 11.76
CA SER A 13 -0.54 -3.98 12.37
C SER A 13 -1.83 -4.79 12.58
N ALA A 14 -1.81 -6.07 12.21
CA ALA A 14 -2.92 -6.99 12.51
C ALA A 14 -3.08 -7.23 14.01
N SER A 15 -2.04 -7.02 14.83
CA SER A 15 -2.16 -7.12 16.29
C SER A 15 -3.10 -6.05 16.88
N GLU A 16 -3.25 -4.91 16.19
CA GLU A 16 -4.04 -3.77 16.66
C GLU A 16 -5.48 -3.84 16.15
N ASN A 17 -5.69 -4.33 14.92
CA ASN A 17 -7.02 -4.33 14.28
C ASN A 17 -7.64 -5.73 14.06
N GLN A 18 -6.87 -6.81 14.24
CA GLN A 18 -7.26 -8.23 14.04
C GLN A 18 -7.73 -8.61 12.62
N MET A 19 -7.55 -7.74 11.63
CA MET A 19 -8.19 -7.79 10.32
C MET A 19 -7.17 -7.77 9.16
N TYR A 20 -6.08 -7.01 9.26
CA TYR A 20 -5.01 -6.96 8.26
C TYR A 20 -3.70 -6.42 8.82
N ASP A 21 -2.60 -6.88 8.20
CA ASP A 21 -1.27 -6.30 8.34
C ASP A 21 -0.89 -5.65 7.01
N SER A 22 -0.20 -4.53 7.06
CA SER A 22 0.36 -3.92 5.86
C SER A 22 1.65 -3.19 6.16
N TRP A 23 2.58 -3.33 5.24
CA TRP A 23 3.88 -2.68 5.26
C TRP A 23 4.29 -2.34 3.85
N GLN A 24 5.31 -1.51 3.72
CA GLN A 24 5.86 -1.16 2.43
C GLN A 24 7.36 -0.97 2.52
N VAL A 25 8.00 -1.10 1.37
CA VAL A 25 9.38 -0.67 1.14
C VAL A 25 9.34 0.44 0.11
N VAL A 26 10.07 1.52 0.35
CA VAL A 26 10.14 2.69 -0.54
C VAL A 26 11.59 2.92 -0.93
N SER A 27 11.86 3.25 -2.19
CA SER A 27 13.20 3.62 -2.63
C SER A 27 13.71 4.87 -1.86
N LYS A 28 15.02 5.02 -1.72
CA LYS A 28 15.62 6.13 -0.94
C LYS A 28 15.26 7.52 -1.47
N ASP A 29 15.04 7.62 -2.76
CA ASP A 29 14.62 8.81 -3.48
C ASP A 29 13.09 8.93 -3.59
N GLY A 30 12.34 8.08 -2.89
CA GLY A 30 10.88 8.09 -2.83
C GLY A 30 10.18 7.82 -4.16
N THR A 31 10.86 7.36 -5.21
CA THR A 31 10.30 7.23 -6.58
C THR A 31 9.61 5.91 -6.85
N GLU A 32 9.90 4.88 -6.06
CA GLU A 32 9.33 3.55 -6.22
C GLU A 32 8.89 3.01 -4.86
N SER A 33 7.75 2.33 -4.81
CA SER A 33 7.27 1.69 -3.59
C SER A 33 6.61 0.36 -3.88
N LEU A 34 6.83 -0.61 -2.99
CA LEU A 34 6.17 -1.89 -2.98
C LEU A 34 5.45 -2.05 -1.64
N VAL A 35 4.13 -2.12 -1.72
CA VAL A 35 3.27 -2.32 -0.57
C VAL A 35 2.86 -3.78 -0.53
N THR A 36 2.99 -4.38 0.65
CA THR A 36 2.42 -5.69 0.94
C THR A 36 1.22 -5.51 1.85
N PHE A 37 0.08 -6.05 1.42
CA PHE A 37 -1.16 -6.03 2.18
C PHE A 37 -1.62 -7.47 2.41
N ILE A 38 -1.79 -7.86 3.68
CA ILE A 38 -2.27 -9.18 4.06
C ILE A 38 -3.60 -9.05 4.80
N GLN A 39 -4.66 -9.58 4.21
CA GLN A 39 -5.94 -9.77 4.87
C GLN A 39 -5.87 -11.02 5.76
N VAL A 40 -5.86 -10.81 7.08
CA VAL A 40 -5.84 -11.93 8.03
C VAL A 40 -7.23 -12.57 8.14
N LYS A 41 -8.27 -11.74 8.32
CA LYS A 41 -9.67 -12.19 8.41
C LYS A 41 -10.51 -11.53 7.32
N GLY A 42 -10.98 -12.35 6.40
CA GLY A 42 -12.05 -12.03 5.47
C GLY A 42 -13.39 -11.98 6.19
N ARG A 43 -14.22 -11.00 5.86
CA ARG A 43 -15.62 -10.94 6.31
C ARG A 43 -16.51 -10.78 5.09
N THR A 44 -17.62 -11.49 5.10
CA THR A 44 -18.72 -11.29 4.16
C THR A 44 -19.16 -9.82 4.19
N GLY A 45 -19.24 -9.18 3.01
CA GLY A 45 -19.61 -7.77 2.88
C GLY A 45 -18.50 -6.77 3.26
N GLN A 46 -17.23 -7.19 3.34
CA GLN A 46 -16.13 -6.26 3.62
C GLN A 46 -16.04 -5.15 2.56
N ARG A 47 -16.17 -3.91 3.02
CA ARG A 47 -15.84 -2.73 2.22
C ARG A 47 -14.34 -2.64 2.00
N SER A 48 -13.97 -1.92 0.94
CA SER A 48 -12.60 -1.51 0.67
C SER A 48 -11.95 -0.87 1.89
N ARG A 49 -10.66 -1.14 2.10
CA ARG A 49 -9.88 -0.56 3.20
C ARG A 49 -8.97 0.52 2.65
N ARG A 50 -8.66 1.49 3.50
CA ARG A 50 -7.77 2.59 3.14
C ARG A 50 -6.49 2.46 3.95
N ILE A 51 -5.37 2.40 3.25
CA ILE A 51 -4.04 2.40 3.85
C ILE A 51 -3.34 3.71 3.51
N PHE A 52 -2.61 4.27 4.46
CA PHE A 52 -1.92 5.54 4.29
C PHE A 52 -0.45 5.25 4.05
N LEU A 53 0.03 5.53 2.83
CA LEU A 53 1.42 5.29 2.46
C LEU A 53 2.34 6.27 3.19
N ARG A 54 3.64 5.98 3.20
CA ARG A 54 4.67 6.83 3.83
C ARG A 54 5.90 6.96 2.95
N GLY A 55 6.75 7.94 3.19
CA GLY A 55 8.07 8.05 2.54
C GLY A 55 8.05 8.33 1.03
N LEU A 56 6.88 8.54 0.42
CA LEU A 56 6.78 9.03 -0.96
C LEU A 56 7.12 10.52 -1.01
N HIS A 57 7.51 11.01 -2.17
CA HIS A 57 7.63 12.45 -2.36
C HIS A 57 6.24 13.09 -2.51
N PRO A 58 5.93 14.14 -1.74
CA PRO A 58 4.62 14.78 -1.78
C PRO A 58 4.28 15.39 -3.15
N ASP A 59 5.27 16.00 -3.82
CA ASP A 59 5.07 16.72 -5.08
C ASP A 59 5.14 15.83 -6.33
N LYS A 60 5.41 14.53 -6.15
CA LYS A 60 5.55 13.57 -7.24
C LYS A 60 4.25 12.84 -7.51
N LYS A 61 4.14 12.29 -8.70
CA LYS A 61 2.98 11.53 -9.17
C LYS A 61 3.39 10.08 -9.42
N TYR A 62 2.49 9.15 -9.11
CA TYR A 62 2.76 7.71 -9.16
C TYR A 62 1.70 6.98 -9.95
N ARG A 63 2.12 5.99 -10.74
CA ARG A 63 1.26 4.98 -11.33
C ARG A 63 1.28 3.74 -10.45
N ILE A 64 0.13 3.10 -10.32
CA ILE A 64 -0.01 1.83 -9.61
C ILE A 64 -0.13 0.72 -10.64
N GLU A 65 0.65 -0.36 -10.49
CA GLU A 65 0.59 -1.49 -11.40
C GLU A 65 -0.80 -2.15 -11.36
N GLY A 66 -1.43 -2.28 -12.52
CA GLY A 66 -2.75 -2.90 -12.67
C GLY A 66 -3.94 -1.98 -12.34
N GLU A 67 -3.72 -0.69 -12.05
CA GLU A 67 -4.79 0.30 -11.90
C GLU A 67 -4.62 1.45 -12.91
N ASP A 68 -5.73 1.91 -13.47
CA ASP A 68 -5.73 3.06 -14.35
C ASP A 68 -5.66 4.36 -13.55
N GLY A 69 -4.77 5.25 -13.96
CA GLY A 69 -4.64 6.59 -13.40
C GLY A 69 -3.26 6.92 -12.87
N VAL A 70 -3.15 8.13 -12.33
CA VAL A 70 -1.94 8.69 -11.74
C VAL A 70 -2.33 9.45 -10.48
N PHE A 71 -1.63 9.17 -9.38
CA PHE A 71 -1.97 9.66 -8.05
C PHE A 71 -0.83 10.50 -7.48
N GLY A 72 -1.16 11.59 -6.77
CA GLY A 72 -0.17 12.40 -6.06
C GLY A 72 0.42 11.63 -4.88
N GLY A 73 1.71 11.80 -4.61
CA GLY A 73 2.37 11.17 -3.47
C GLY A 73 1.79 11.69 -2.15
N ASP A 74 1.52 12.99 -2.05
CA ASP A 74 0.77 13.60 -0.96
C ASP A 74 -0.61 12.95 -0.76
N THR A 75 -1.32 12.72 -1.86
CA THR A 75 -2.65 12.11 -1.88
C THR A 75 -2.58 10.68 -1.36
N LEU A 76 -1.62 9.88 -1.80
CA LEU A 76 -1.41 8.51 -1.33
C LEU A 76 -1.02 8.46 0.15
N MET A 77 -0.33 9.48 0.67
CA MET A 77 0.08 9.56 2.07
C MET A 77 -1.04 10.08 2.99
N TYR A 78 -1.80 11.09 2.57
CA TYR A 78 -2.80 11.78 3.41
C TYR A 78 -4.24 11.35 3.12
N ALA A 79 -4.60 11.15 1.87
CA ALA A 79 -5.93 10.66 1.48
C ALA A 79 -6.00 9.12 1.44
N GLY A 80 -4.85 8.46 1.30
CA GLY A 80 -4.69 7.01 1.39
C GLY A 80 -5.04 6.27 0.10
N LEU A 81 -4.50 5.06 -0.01
CA LEU A 81 -4.76 4.10 -1.08
C LEU A 81 -5.91 3.17 -0.70
N GLN A 82 -6.87 2.99 -1.61
CA GLN A 82 -7.99 2.09 -1.42
C GLN A 82 -7.65 0.67 -1.89
N VAL A 83 -7.58 -0.27 -0.95
CA VAL A 83 -7.39 -1.70 -1.22
C VAL A 83 -8.75 -2.39 -1.20
N ALA A 84 -9.12 -2.97 -2.34
CA ALA A 84 -10.33 -3.78 -2.46
C ALA A 84 -10.27 -4.99 -1.52
N GLY A 85 -11.43 -5.35 -0.94
CA GLY A 85 -11.53 -6.57 -0.13
C GLY A 85 -11.26 -7.81 -0.98
N MET A 86 -10.57 -8.78 -0.39
CA MET A 86 -10.29 -10.07 -1.02
C MET A 86 -11.25 -11.13 -0.46
N TRP A 87 -11.53 -12.17 -1.24
CA TRP A 87 -12.39 -13.26 -0.81
C TRP A 87 -11.60 -14.30 -0.03
N GLY A 88 -12.10 -14.67 1.17
CA GLY A 88 -11.46 -15.65 2.05
C GLY A 88 -10.47 -15.05 3.05
N ASP A 89 -9.94 -15.92 3.90
CA ASP A 89 -8.93 -15.59 4.92
C ASP A 89 -7.51 -15.72 4.36
N PHE A 90 -6.56 -15.04 5.01
CA PHE A 90 -5.12 -15.10 4.71
C PHE A 90 -4.74 -14.76 3.26
N GLN A 91 -5.46 -13.81 2.66
CA GLN A 91 -5.20 -13.36 1.29
C GLN A 91 -4.14 -12.24 1.27
N GLY A 92 -3.28 -12.24 0.27
CA GLY A 92 -2.22 -11.25 0.10
C GLY A 92 -2.33 -10.51 -1.23
N LYS A 93 -2.02 -9.21 -1.22
CA LYS A 93 -1.84 -8.39 -2.42
C LYS A 93 -0.50 -7.67 -2.35
N LEU A 94 0.24 -7.71 -3.44
CA LEU A 94 1.38 -6.83 -3.69
C LEU A 94 0.90 -5.67 -4.56
N ILE A 95 1.25 -4.46 -4.18
CA ILE A 95 0.90 -3.25 -4.91
C ILE A 95 2.20 -2.51 -5.21
N HIS A 96 2.53 -2.40 -6.49
CA HIS A 96 3.74 -1.73 -6.96
C HIS A 96 3.40 -0.34 -7.47
N LEU A 97 4.14 0.67 -6.99
CA LEU A 97 3.99 2.06 -7.37
C LEU A 97 5.30 2.56 -7.95
N VAL A 98 5.21 3.28 -9.08
CA VAL A 98 6.37 3.89 -9.75
C VAL A 98 6.04 5.33 -10.10
N GLN A 99 6.98 6.24 -9.83
CA GLN A 99 6.86 7.64 -10.24
C GLN A 99 6.66 7.73 -11.76
N VAL A 100 5.77 8.63 -12.19
CA VAL A 100 5.57 9.04 -13.58
C VAL A 100 6.41 10.26 -13.94
#